data_AF-A0A2S1H102-F1
#
_entry.id   AF-A0A2S1H102-F1
#
_cell.length_a   1.000
_cell.length_b   1.000
_cell.length_c   1.000
_cell.angle_alpha   90.00
_cell.angle_beta   90.00
_cell.angle_gamma   90.00
#
_symmetry.space_group_name_H-M   'P 1'
#
loop_
_entity.id
_entity.type
_entity.pdbx_description
1 polymer ?
#
loop_
_entity_poly.entity_id
_entity_poly.type
_entity_poly.pdbx_seq_one_letter_code
_entity_poly.pdbx_strand_id
1 'polypeptide(L)'
;MNEQNRFKEAMNEIPVPSKELDAILADAFQQEKKQRKFPFKRMVKYTAAVGILSIGLISSVYVSPAFANFVTQIPIIGQAFDYFISQEGYYQAYEEISTDIGLVEESNGIEIIIEQAFYDGSTVTLSYVLRAEEDLGSFPTFENMPTNISNAGYDGKYVNGVGYVCMMTVSMRDNPQDKVNIEWSPQAIHSGEKVMKGDWHFEFSLNKLEGKQIVINEQVNKEGVSIELIDAIKTDVNLTINYLQDIDPAVHERWRYVEAELSAIDNLGNKYEVPYNGGSDTKGGDSSEDITWNATIHGLDSEATSITFYPFAHVSNSQSDNKRIDFEAITIELN
;
A
#
# COMPACT_ATOMS: atom_id res chain seq x y z
N MET A 1 -19.66 -33.21 41.07
CA MET A 1 -18.47 -32.67 40.37
C MET A 1 -18.84 -32.58 38.90
N ASN A 2 -18.99 -31.37 38.36
CA ASN A 2 -19.56 -31.16 37.01
C ASN A 2 -18.53 -31.42 35.91
N GLU A 3 -19.00 -31.87 34.73
CA GLU A 3 -18.20 -32.23 33.55
C GLU A 3 -17.25 -31.12 33.08
N GLN A 4 -17.62 -29.85 33.27
CA GLN A 4 -16.76 -28.70 32.94
C GLN A 4 -15.44 -28.69 33.72
N ASN A 5 -15.43 -29.16 34.97
CA ASN A 5 -14.19 -29.21 35.75
C ASN A 5 -13.25 -30.32 35.27
N ARG A 6 -13.81 -31.44 34.80
CA ARG A 6 -13.02 -32.56 34.24
C ARG A 6 -12.37 -32.20 32.91
N PHE A 7 -13.03 -31.36 32.10
CA PHE A 7 -12.47 -30.89 30.83
C PHE A 7 -11.32 -29.90 31.03
N LYS A 8 -11.43 -29.03 32.04
CA LYS A 8 -10.37 -28.08 32.41
C LYS A 8 -9.12 -28.77 32.97
N GLU A 9 -9.31 -29.82 33.78
CA GLU A 9 -8.20 -30.65 34.26
C GLU A 9 -7.53 -31.41 33.12
N ALA A 10 -8.30 -31.98 32.19
CA ALA A 10 -7.76 -32.71 31.02
C ALA A 10 -6.98 -31.80 30.05
N MET A 11 -7.35 -30.53 29.90
CA MET A 11 -6.59 -29.57 29.08
C MET A 11 -5.26 -29.16 29.71
N ASN A 12 -5.20 -29.09 31.04
CA ASN A 12 -3.98 -28.68 31.76
C ASN A 12 -2.94 -29.82 31.87
N GLU A 13 -3.34 -31.06 31.58
CA GLU A 13 -2.45 -32.22 31.57
C GLU A 13 -1.80 -32.51 30.21
N ILE A 14 -2.12 -31.76 29.15
CA ILE A 14 -1.45 -31.94 27.84
C ILE A 14 -0.05 -31.32 27.94
N PRO A 15 1.03 -32.13 27.93
CA PRO A 15 2.37 -31.60 28.01
C PRO A 15 2.73 -30.97 26.66
N VAL A 16 2.75 -29.64 26.60
CA VAL A 16 3.24 -28.90 25.43
C VAL A 16 4.78 -28.96 25.46
N PRO A 17 5.45 -29.55 24.44
CA PRO A 17 6.90 -29.56 24.38
C PRO A 17 7.38 -28.16 23.98
N SER A 18 7.47 -27.25 24.96
CA SER A 18 7.84 -25.85 24.74
C SER A 18 9.13 -25.69 23.96
N LYS A 19 10.12 -26.57 24.18
CA LYS A 19 11.41 -26.50 23.48
C LYS A 19 11.33 -26.80 21.99
N GLU A 20 10.43 -27.67 21.54
CA GLU A 20 10.24 -27.95 20.11
C GLU A 20 9.40 -26.85 19.46
N LEU A 21 8.39 -26.35 20.15
CA LEU A 21 7.58 -25.23 19.67
C LEU A 21 8.40 -23.93 19.58
N ASP A 22 9.20 -23.63 20.59
CA ASP A 22 10.10 -22.48 20.59
C ASP A 22 11.19 -22.61 19.52
N ALA A 23 11.65 -23.83 19.22
CA ALA A 23 12.58 -24.09 18.13
C ALA A 23 11.94 -23.92 16.75
N ILE A 24 10.68 -24.34 16.57
CA ILE A 24 9.91 -24.14 15.34
C ILE A 24 9.60 -22.65 15.14
N LEU A 25 9.25 -21.93 16.21
CA LEU A 25 9.04 -20.47 16.17
C LEU A 25 10.37 -19.76 15.87
N ALA A 26 11.46 -20.13 16.52
CA ALA A 26 12.78 -19.54 16.26
C ALA A 26 13.29 -19.82 14.84
N ASP A 27 13.02 -21.01 14.29
CA ASP A 27 13.36 -21.35 12.89
C ASP A 27 12.44 -20.59 11.91
N ALA A 28 11.15 -20.46 12.20
CA ALA A 28 10.21 -19.65 11.42
C ALA A 28 10.63 -18.17 11.36
N PHE A 29 11.01 -17.58 12.50
CA PHE A 29 11.48 -16.18 12.57
C PHE A 29 12.92 -15.99 12.05
N GLN A 30 13.76 -17.04 12.01
CA GLN A 30 15.07 -16.97 11.36
C GLN A 30 14.98 -17.11 9.84
N GLN A 31 13.98 -17.83 9.32
CA GLN A 31 13.75 -17.95 7.88
C GLN A 31 13.24 -16.63 7.25
N GLU A 32 12.49 -15.80 7.99
CA GLU A 32 12.09 -14.44 7.55
C GLU A 32 13.30 -13.51 7.28
N LYS A 33 14.44 -13.72 7.95
CA LYS A 33 15.63 -12.86 7.77
C LYS A 33 16.48 -13.19 6.54
N LYS A 34 16.15 -14.23 5.78
CA LYS A 34 16.77 -14.47 4.47
C LYS A 34 15.99 -13.72 3.41
N GLN A 35 16.05 -12.39 3.46
CA GLN A 35 15.71 -11.53 2.32
C GLN A 35 16.51 -12.02 1.12
N ARG A 36 15.82 -12.70 0.19
CA ARG A 36 16.41 -13.07 -1.09
C ARG A 36 16.52 -11.79 -1.90
N LYS A 37 17.76 -11.42 -2.23
CA LYS A 37 18.02 -10.38 -3.23
C LYS A 37 17.49 -10.91 -4.57
N PHE A 38 16.37 -10.37 -5.03
CA PHE A 38 15.91 -10.62 -6.39
C PHE A 38 17.04 -10.18 -7.35
N PRO A 39 17.44 -11.00 -8.33
CA PRO A 39 18.54 -10.66 -9.22
C PRO A 39 18.04 -9.72 -10.34
N PHE A 40 17.49 -8.55 -10.00
CA PHE A 40 17.14 -7.55 -11.01
C PHE A 40 18.36 -6.66 -11.27
N LYS A 41 18.84 -6.66 -12.52
CA LYS A 41 19.88 -5.75 -12.98
C LYS A 41 19.24 -4.40 -13.24
N ARG A 42 19.69 -3.35 -12.54
CA ARG A 42 19.28 -1.95 -12.77
C ARG A 42 19.39 -1.63 -14.27
N MET A 43 18.28 -1.70 -14.98
CA MET A 43 18.23 -1.36 -16.40
C MET A 43 17.87 0.11 -16.48
N VAL A 44 18.85 0.96 -16.79
CA VAL A 44 18.63 2.39 -17.00
C VAL A 44 17.71 2.54 -18.21
N LYS A 45 16.40 2.72 -17.95
CA LYS A 45 15.43 2.98 -19.00
C LYS A 45 15.56 4.44 -19.41
N TYR A 46 16.01 4.69 -20.63
CA TYR A 46 15.85 5.99 -21.28
C TYR A 46 14.42 6.12 -21.80
N THR A 47 13.43 6.09 -20.91
CA THR A 47 12.09 6.61 -21.24
C THR A 47 12.20 8.11 -21.26
N ALA A 48 11.77 8.74 -22.36
CA ALA A 48 11.81 10.18 -22.52
C ALA A 48 10.97 10.84 -21.41
N ALA A 49 11.61 11.22 -20.31
CA ALA A 49 11.03 12.05 -19.30
C ALA A 49 10.62 13.36 -19.98
N VAL A 50 9.33 13.67 -19.96
CA VAL A 50 8.86 15.05 -20.08
C VAL A 50 9.20 15.69 -18.73
N GLY A 51 10.50 15.88 -18.49
CA GLY A 51 10.99 16.70 -17.39
C GLY A 51 10.66 18.13 -17.72
N ILE A 52 9.42 18.54 -17.47
CA ILE A 52 9.14 19.96 -17.32
C ILE A 52 9.81 20.30 -15.99
N LEU A 53 11.02 20.85 -16.07
CA LEU A 53 11.56 21.69 -15.01
C LEU A 53 10.63 22.90 -14.92
N SER A 54 9.47 22.71 -14.29
CA SER A 54 8.69 23.80 -13.74
C SER A 54 9.58 24.38 -12.66
N ILE A 55 10.39 25.39 -13.02
CA ILE A 55 10.81 26.37 -12.01
C ILE A 55 9.55 27.20 -11.77
N GLY A 56 8.56 26.56 -11.13
CA GLY A 56 7.29 27.14 -10.73
C GLY A 56 7.61 28.17 -9.67
N LEU A 57 7.44 29.44 -10.04
CA LEU A 57 7.44 30.63 -9.20
C LEU A 57 8.21 30.48 -7.88
N ILE A 58 9.45 30.98 -7.84
CA ILE A 58 10.12 31.36 -6.59
C ILE A 58 9.18 32.36 -5.89
N SER A 59 8.24 31.85 -5.09
CA SER A 59 7.36 32.66 -4.28
C SER A 59 8.29 33.38 -3.32
N SER A 60 8.32 34.70 -3.43
CA SER A 60 9.34 35.57 -2.85
C SER A 60 9.20 35.69 -1.33
N VAL A 61 9.35 34.58 -0.60
CA VAL A 61 9.30 34.53 0.85
C VAL A 61 10.60 33.90 1.32
N TYR A 62 11.53 34.75 1.77
CA TYR A 62 12.71 34.45 2.57
C TYR A 62 13.13 32.97 2.61
N VAL A 63 13.80 32.49 1.56
CA VAL A 63 14.58 31.25 1.67
C VAL A 63 15.61 31.51 2.77
N SER A 64 15.44 30.81 3.89
CA SER A 64 16.38 30.91 4.99
C SER A 64 17.77 30.49 4.48
N PRO A 65 18.84 31.22 4.86
CA PRO A 65 20.20 30.80 4.53
C PRO A 65 20.55 29.39 5.04
N ALA A 66 19.83 28.88 6.05
CA ALA A 66 19.98 27.49 6.51
C ALA A 66 19.40 26.51 5.49
N PHE A 67 18.19 26.75 4.97
CA PHE A 67 17.59 25.95 3.89
C PHE A 67 18.42 25.98 2.60
N ALA A 68 18.97 27.13 2.22
CA ALA A 68 19.82 27.24 1.03
C ALA A 68 21.08 26.33 1.09
N ASN A 69 21.59 26.05 2.29
CA ASN A 69 22.69 25.09 2.49
C ASN A 69 22.19 23.64 2.53
N PHE A 70 20.94 23.42 2.93
CA PHE A 70 20.28 22.11 2.96
C PHE A 70 19.95 21.60 1.53
N VAL A 71 19.52 22.48 0.62
CA VAL A 71 19.16 22.15 -0.79
C VAL A 71 20.39 22.00 -1.72
N THR A 72 21.55 21.63 -1.18
CA THR A 72 22.78 21.53 -1.98
C THR A 72 22.97 20.14 -2.59
N GLN A 73 22.13 19.73 -3.53
CA GLN A 73 22.47 18.79 -4.63
C GLN A 73 21.26 18.46 -5.50
N ILE A 74 21.53 18.27 -6.79
CA ILE A 74 20.66 17.72 -7.84
C ILE A 74 19.70 16.68 -7.24
N PRO A 75 18.38 16.71 -7.54
CA PRO A 75 17.47 15.65 -7.09
C PRO A 75 18.01 14.30 -7.57
N ILE A 76 18.48 13.48 -6.63
CA ILE A 76 18.84 12.10 -6.93
C ILE A 76 17.50 11.37 -6.99
N ILE A 77 16.89 11.32 -8.18
CA ILE A 77 15.70 10.52 -8.42
C ILE A 77 15.97 9.08 -7.95
N GLY A 78 15.04 8.55 -7.17
CA GLY A 78 15.12 7.19 -6.64
C GLY A 78 15.55 7.11 -5.18
N GLN A 79 15.71 8.22 -4.45
CA GLN A 79 16.01 8.15 -3.00
C GLN A 79 14.86 7.50 -2.22
N ALA A 80 13.61 7.77 -2.61
CA ALA A 80 12.47 7.13 -1.99
C ALA A 80 12.48 5.62 -2.28
N PHE A 81 12.70 5.22 -3.53
CA PHE A 81 12.78 3.80 -3.88
C PHE A 81 13.99 3.10 -3.28
N ASP A 82 15.17 3.71 -3.24
CA ASP A 82 16.35 3.14 -2.57
C ASP A 82 16.03 2.81 -1.09
N TYR A 83 15.26 3.66 -0.39
CA TYR A 83 14.77 3.37 0.95
C TYR A 83 13.82 2.17 0.96
N PHE A 84 12.75 2.20 0.16
CA PHE A 84 11.75 1.13 0.17
C PHE A 84 12.33 -0.22 -0.27
N ILE A 85 13.19 -0.24 -1.28
CA ILE A 85 13.97 -1.41 -1.73
C ILE A 85 14.84 -1.97 -0.61
N SER A 86 15.41 -1.10 0.24
CA SER A 86 16.21 -1.54 1.39
C SER A 86 15.37 -2.20 2.50
N GLN A 87 14.07 -1.89 2.57
CA GLN A 87 13.15 -2.54 3.49
C GLN A 87 12.71 -3.87 2.89
N GLU A 88 12.18 -3.83 1.66
CA GLU A 88 11.66 -5.00 0.96
C GLU A 88 12.08 -5.01 -0.52
N GLY A 89 12.61 -6.15 -0.99
CA GLY A 89 13.20 -6.23 -2.33
C GLY A 89 12.21 -6.05 -3.48
N TYR A 90 10.90 -6.24 -3.25
CA TYR A 90 9.88 -6.12 -4.30
C TYR A 90 9.70 -4.68 -4.80
N TYR A 91 10.08 -3.66 -4.02
CA TYR A 91 9.98 -2.27 -4.47
C TYR A 91 10.88 -1.96 -5.68
N GLN A 92 11.85 -2.82 -5.99
CA GLN A 92 12.68 -2.67 -7.18
C GLN A 92 11.85 -2.77 -8.45
N ALA A 93 10.82 -3.61 -8.43
CA ALA A 93 9.88 -3.71 -9.54
C ALA A 93 9.12 -2.41 -9.80
N TYR A 94 8.82 -1.63 -8.75
CA TYR A 94 8.14 -0.35 -8.93
C TYR A 94 9.06 0.68 -9.57
N GLU A 95 10.32 0.76 -9.14
CA GLU A 95 11.33 1.63 -9.77
C GLU A 95 11.40 1.33 -11.28
N GLU A 96 11.31 0.06 -11.68
CA GLU A 96 11.38 -0.34 -13.09
C GLU A 96 10.14 0.00 -13.92
N ILE A 97 8.93 -0.08 -13.37
CA ILE A 97 7.68 0.25 -14.09
C ILE A 97 7.32 1.74 -14.01
N SER A 98 7.95 2.48 -13.10
CA SER A 98 7.66 3.88 -12.88
C SER A 98 8.16 4.76 -14.01
N THR A 99 7.40 5.83 -14.24
CA THR A 99 7.85 6.96 -15.04
C THR A 99 8.61 7.92 -14.14
N ASP A 100 9.81 8.33 -14.56
CA ASP A 100 10.53 9.45 -13.93
C ASP A 100 9.70 10.73 -14.09
N ILE A 101 9.25 11.28 -12.96
CA ILE A 101 8.48 12.52 -12.90
C ILE A 101 9.45 13.69 -12.68
N GLY A 102 10.25 13.62 -11.62
CA GLY A 102 11.30 14.59 -11.30
C GLY A 102 10.80 16.02 -11.09
N LEU A 103 9.57 16.21 -10.60
CA LEU A 103 9.00 17.53 -10.32
C LEU A 103 9.40 17.99 -8.91
N VAL A 104 9.75 19.26 -8.76
CA VAL A 104 10.21 19.85 -7.51
C VAL A 104 9.45 21.15 -7.27
N GLU A 105 8.83 21.28 -6.10
CA GLU A 105 8.19 22.52 -5.66
C GLU A 105 8.69 22.89 -4.25
N GLU A 106 8.89 24.18 -4.01
CA GLU A 106 9.35 24.71 -2.73
C GLU A 106 8.41 25.81 -2.24
N SER A 107 8.00 25.72 -0.98
CA SER A 107 7.24 26.78 -0.32
C SER A 107 7.54 26.81 1.17
N ASN A 108 7.77 28.00 1.72
CA ASN A 108 8.04 28.24 3.14
C ASN A 108 9.10 27.31 3.76
N GLY A 109 10.20 27.06 3.04
CA GLY A 109 11.31 26.24 3.54
C GLY A 109 11.02 24.74 3.60
N ILE A 110 10.03 24.29 2.82
CA ILE A 110 9.74 22.87 2.59
C ILE A 110 9.76 22.61 1.08
N GLU A 111 10.66 21.71 0.68
CA GLU A 111 10.79 21.19 -0.70
C GLU A 111 10.06 19.85 -0.78
N ILE A 112 9.24 19.68 -1.80
CA ILE A 112 8.59 18.40 -2.15
C ILE A 112 9.07 18.00 -3.55
N ILE A 113 9.61 16.80 -3.65
CA ILE A 113 10.13 16.23 -4.90
C ILE A 113 9.28 15.01 -5.24
N ILE A 114 8.49 15.05 -6.31
CA ILE A 114 7.86 13.85 -6.86
C ILE A 114 8.89 13.18 -7.78
N GLU A 115 9.45 12.07 -7.31
CA GLU A 115 10.55 11.40 -8.02
C GLU A 115 10.01 10.59 -9.20
N GLN A 116 9.12 9.65 -8.90
CA GLN A 116 8.66 8.63 -9.83
C GLN A 116 7.22 8.26 -9.54
N ALA A 117 6.46 7.91 -10.57
CA ALA A 117 5.07 7.47 -10.42
C ALA A 117 4.67 6.47 -11.51
N PHE A 118 3.69 5.62 -11.20
CA PHE A 118 3.03 4.74 -12.17
C PHE A 118 1.53 4.70 -11.95
N TYR A 119 0.81 4.24 -12.98
CA TYR A 119 -0.63 4.05 -12.94
C TYR A 119 -0.99 2.67 -13.50
N ASP A 120 -1.57 1.81 -12.68
CA ASP A 120 -1.88 0.41 -13.06
C ASP A 120 -3.26 0.24 -13.72
N GLY A 121 -4.02 1.33 -13.89
CA GLY A 121 -5.39 1.31 -14.40
C GLY A 121 -6.45 1.45 -13.32
N SER A 122 -6.12 1.14 -12.07
CA SER A 122 -6.98 1.33 -10.91
C SER A 122 -6.40 2.32 -9.90
N THR A 123 -5.08 2.41 -9.83
CA THR A 123 -4.37 3.06 -8.75
C THR A 123 -3.16 3.80 -9.28
N VAL A 124 -2.97 5.04 -8.82
CA VAL A 124 -1.75 5.82 -9.05
C VAL A 124 -0.87 5.68 -7.82
N THR A 125 0.36 5.22 -8.02
CA THR A 125 1.37 5.18 -6.95
C THR A 125 2.47 6.15 -7.32
N LEU A 126 2.78 7.07 -6.42
CA LEU A 126 3.88 8.00 -6.57
C LEU A 126 4.83 7.91 -5.38
N SER A 127 6.11 8.12 -5.67
CA SER A 127 7.17 8.26 -4.69
C SER A 127 7.56 9.72 -4.61
N TYR A 128 7.77 10.21 -3.39
CA TYR A 128 8.19 11.58 -3.17
C TYR A 128 9.12 11.71 -1.98
N VAL A 129 9.93 12.77 -2.02
CA VAL A 129 10.77 13.19 -0.91
C VAL A 129 10.29 14.54 -0.41
N LEU A 130 10.07 14.66 0.90
CA LEU A 130 9.79 15.94 1.56
C LEU A 130 10.99 16.35 2.41
N ARG A 131 11.48 17.55 2.15
CA ARG A 131 12.69 18.12 2.73
C ARG A 131 12.35 19.40 3.48
N ALA A 132 12.72 19.44 4.74
CA ALA A 132 12.57 20.61 5.61
C ALA A 132 13.87 20.83 6.38
N GLU A 133 14.10 22.06 6.86
CA GLU A 133 15.31 22.40 7.63
C GLU A 133 15.51 21.51 8.86
N GLU A 134 14.41 21.06 9.46
CA GLU A 134 14.40 20.23 10.65
C GLU A 134 13.45 19.05 10.47
N ASP A 135 13.70 17.98 11.24
CA ASP A 135 12.75 16.88 11.36
C ASP A 135 11.43 17.39 11.97
N LEU A 136 10.33 17.19 11.24
CA LEU A 136 9.00 17.65 11.65
C LEU A 136 8.48 16.92 12.89
N GLY A 137 9.01 15.72 13.17
CA GLY A 137 8.77 14.88 14.34
C GLY A 137 7.72 13.79 14.10
N SER A 138 6.64 14.11 13.40
CA SER A 138 5.60 13.16 12.99
C SER A 138 5.53 13.05 11.48
N PHE A 139 5.02 11.92 10.97
CA PHE A 139 4.84 11.72 9.54
C PHE A 139 3.97 12.83 8.91
N PRO A 140 4.44 13.53 7.86
CA PRO A 140 3.73 14.63 7.26
C PRO A 140 2.56 14.15 6.40
N THR A 141 1.39 14.76 6.59
CA THR A 141 0.20 14.57 5.75
C THR A 141 -0.24 15.89 5.13
N PHE A 142 -1.08 15.84 4.10
CA PHE A 142 -1.46 17.01 3.31
C PHE A 142 -2.92 17.38 3.54
N GLU A 143 -3.23 18.68 3.42
CA GLU A 143 -4.61 19.19 3.53
C GLU A 143 -5.54 18.62 2.46
N ASN A 144 -5.01 18.38 1.25
CA ASN A 144 -5.75 17.82 0.13
C ASN A 144 -4.96 16.72 -0.57
N MET A 145 -5.71 15.88 -1.28
CA MET A 145 -5.19 14.89 -2.22
C MET A 145 -5.13 15.49 -3.63
N PRO A 146 -4.41 14.87 -4.58
CA PRO A 146 -4.55 15.23 -5.99
C PRO A 146 -6.02 15.15 -6.47
N THR A 147 -6.33 15.87 -7.55
CA THR A 147 -7.71 15.97 -8.07
C THR A 147 -8.19 14.63 -8.67
N ASN A 148 -9.51 14.42 -8.67
CA ASN A 148 -10.19 13.20 -9.19
C ASN A 148 -9.92 11.90 -8.41
N ILE A 149 -9.58 12.01 -7.13
CA ILE A 149 -9.24 10.87 -6.27
C ILE A 149 -10.33 10.62 -5.23
N SER A 150 -10.66 9.35 -4.99
CA SER A 150 -11.63 8.94 -3.96
C SER A 150 -10.99 8.61 -2.61
N ASN A 151 -9.77 8.06 -2.60
CA ASN A 151 -9.05 7.68 -1.38
C ASN A 151 -7.53 7.63 -1.62
N ALA A 152 -6.72 7.84 -0.58
CA ALA A 152 -5.27 7.71 -0.64
C ALA A 152 -4.68 7.04 0.61
N GLY A 153 -3.71 6.16 0.40
CA GLY A 153 -2.81 5.61 1.41
C GLY A 153 -1.44 6.29 1.37
N TYR A 154 -0.80 6.40 2.53
CA TYR A 154 0.54 6.97 2.68
C TYR A 154 1.42 6.02 3.47
N ASP A 155 2.67 5.86 3.01
CA ASP A 155 3.73 5.21 3.75
C ASP A 155 5.01 6.05 3.64
N GLY A 156 5.86 6.00 4.65
CA GLY A 156 7.16 6.64 4.61
C GLY A 156 7.78 6.92 5.96
N LYS A 157 8.99 7.47 5.92
CA LYS A 157 9.81 7.68 7.11
C LYS A 157 10.81 8.81 6.92
N TYR A 158 11.20 9.43 8.03
CA TYR A 158 12.35 10.33 8.03
C TYR A 158 13.67 9.56 7.89
N VAL A 159 14.48 9.94 6.90
CA VAL A 159 15.82 9.43 6.66
C VAL A 159 16.81 10.58 6.83
N ASN A 160 17.75 10.40 7.78
CA ASN A 160 18.74 11.42 8.11
C ASN A 160 19.61 11.77 6.89
N GLY A 161 19.70 13.06 6.59
CA GLY A 161 20.44 13.58 5.42
C GLY A 161 19.69 13.50 4.09
N VAL A 162 18.45 12.97 4.08
CA VAL A 162 17.59 12.87 2.90
C VAL A 162 16.30 13.68 3.08
N GLY A 163 15.63 13.54 4.23
CA GLY A 163 14.28 14.05 4.47
C GLY A 163 13.29 12.90 4.68
N TYR A 164 12.00 13.21 4.56
CA TYR A 164 10.96 12.18 4.57
C TYR A 164 10.89 11.52 3.19
N VAL A 165 11.17 10.23 3.14
CA VAL A 165 10.98 9.40 1.94
C VAL A 165 9.61 8.75 2.04
N CYS A 166 8.80 8.92 1.01
CA CYS A 166 7.38 8.60 1.07
C CYS A 166 6.88 7.96 -0.21
N MET A 167 5.81 7.19 -0.05
CA MET A 167 4.99 6.64 -1.12
C MET A 167 3.54 7.02 -0.84
N MET A 168 2.87 7.53 -1.87
CA MET A 168 1.43 7.81 -1.84
C MET A 168 0.76 6.93 -2.88
N THR A 169 -0.28 6.22 -2.47
CA THR A 169 -1.09 5.35 -3.31
C THR A 169 -2.50 5.91 -3.36
N VAL A 170 -3.04 6.07 -4.55
CA VAL A 170 -4.24 6.83 -4.84
C VAL A 170 -5.21 5.97 -5.64
N SER A 171 -6.44 5.80 -5.16
CA SER A 171 -7.47 5.05 -5.90
C SER A 171 -8.13 5.90 -6.98
N MET A 172 -8.17 5.37 -8.19
CA MET A 172 -8.83 5.89 -9.39
C MET A 172 -9.93 4.94 -9.91
N ARG A 173 -10.32 3.95 -9.09
CA ARG A 173 -11.21 2.84 -9.49
C ARG A 173 -12.49 3.30 -10.18
N ASP A 174 -13.13 4.35 -9.69
CA ASP A 174 -14.45 4.77 -10.17
C ASP A 174 -14.39 5.47 -11.55
N ASN A 175 -13.20 5.78 -12.04
CA ASN A 175 -13.00 6.44 -13.34
C ASN A 175 -11.69 5.98 -14.00
N PRO A 176 -11.58 4.70 -14.38
CA PRO A 176 -10.37 4.20 -15.02
C PRO A 176 -10.23 4.80 -16.42
N GLN A 177 -9.01 5.20 -16.79
CA GLN A 177 -8.69 5.80 -18.08
C GLN A 177 -7.42 5.15 -18.64
N ASP A 178 -7.14 5.31 -19.93
CA ASP A 178 -5.85 4.87 -20.49
C ASP A 178 -4.73 5.87 -20.17
N LYS A 179 -5.11 7.12 -19.89
CA LYS A 179 -4.21 8.19 -19.49
C LYS A 179 -4.88 9.02 -18.40
N VAL A 180 -4.16 9.25 -17.31
CA VAL A 180 -4.61 10.10 -16.21
C VAL A 180 -3.77 11.37 -16.14
N ASN A 181 -4.42 12.48 -15.83
CA ASN A 181 -3.76 13.74 -15.50
C ASN A 181 -3.87 13.93 -13.99
N ILE A 182 -2.73 14.11 -13.34
CA ILE A 182 -2.61 14.33 -11.91
C ILE A 182 -2.32 15.81 -11.71
N GLU A 183 -3.21 16.47 -10.97
CA GLU A 183 -3.01 17.84 -10.48
C GLU A 183 -3.06 17.79 -8.96
N TRP A 184 -2.03 18.31 -8.29
CA TRP A 184 -1.94 18.31 -6.84
C TRP A 184 -1.41 19.64 -6.34
N SER A 185 -2.23 20.33 -5.55
CA SER A 185 -1.93 21.69 -5.09
C SER A 185 -2.12 21.81 -3.57
N PRO A 186 -1.28 21.20 -2.73
CA PRO A 186 -1.41 21.34 -1.29
C PRO A 186 -1.12 22.77 -0.83
N GLN A 187 -1.92 23.22 0.14
CA GLN A 187 -1.79 24.55 0.74
C GLN A 187 -1.34 24.49 2.21
N ALA A 188 -1.37 23.29 2.80
CA ALA A 188 -0.82 23.03 4.11
C ALA A 188 -0.34 21.57 4.26
N ILE A 189 0.69 21.41 5.10
CA ILE A 189 1.23 20.14 5.55
C ILE A 189 1.02 20.06 7.06
N HIS A 190 0.53 18.91 7.51
CA HIS A 190 0.27 18.60 8.91
C HIS A 190 1.32 17.62 9.43
N SER A 191 1.87 17.87 10.60
CA SER A 191 2.78 16.93 11.29
C SER A 191 2.47 16.98 12.78
N GLY A 192 1.71 16.00 13.27
CA GLY A 192 1.13 16.04 14.61
C GLY A 192 0.22 17.27 14.77
N GLU A 193 0.53 18.13 15.74
CA GLU A 193 -0.20 19.38 15.97
C GLU A 193 0.30 20.56 15.12
N LYS A 194 1.44 20.39 14.42
CA LYS A 194 2.02 21.46 13.59
C LYS A 194 1.29 21.55 12.26
N VAL A 195 1.00 22.78 11.84
CA VAL A 195 0.46 23.10 10.52
C VAL A 195 1.43 24.05 9.83
N MET A 196 2.02 23.60 8.72
CA MET A 196 2.93 24.38 7.89
C MET A 196 2.18 24.78 6.64
N LYS A 197 1.84 26.07 6.53
CA LYS A 197 1.21 26.61 5.32
C LYS A 197 2.25 26.72 4.22
N GLY A 198 1.81 26.55 2.98
CA GLY A 198 2.61 26.80 1.79
C GLY A 198 1.71 26.80 0.57
N ASP A 199 2.34 26.79 -0.60
CA ASP A 199 1.67 26.74 -1.89
C ASP A 199 2.60 25.95 -2.81
N TRP A 200 2.28 24.67 -2.99
CA TRP A 200 2.99 23.78 -3.90
C TRP A 200 2.02 23.39 -5.02
N HIS A 201 2.52 23.21 -6.24
CA HIS A 201 1.69 22.82 -7.37
C HIS A 201 2.39 21.82 -8.28
N PHE A 202 1.78 20.65 -8.43
CA PHE A 202 2.28 19.58 -9.29
C PHE A 202 1.25 19.26 -10.37
N GLU A 203 1.72 19.17 -11.61
CA GLU A 203 0.91 18.71 -12.74
C GLU A 203 1.73 17.75 -13.60
N PHE A 204 1.22 16.53 -13.80
CA PHE A 204 1.84 15.54 -14.69
C PHE A 204 0.79 14.56 -15.23
N SER A 205 1.17 13.78 -16.24
CA SER A 205 0.31 12.73 -16.78
C SER A 205 0.99 11.37 -16.72
N LEU A 206 0.19 10.33 -16.51
CA LEU A 206 0.62 8.94 -16.57
C LEU A 206 -0.20 8.17 -17.59
N ASN A 207 0.46 7.35 -18.39
CA ASN A 207 -0.23 6.33 -19.17
C ASN A 207 -0.45 5.11 -18.28
N LYS A 208 -1.60 4.46 -18.45
CA LYS A 208 -1.90 3.18 -17.83
C LYS A 208 -0.84 2.16 -18.25
N LEU A 209 -0.30 1.43 -17.27
CA LEU A 209 0.57 0.29 -17.53
C LEU A 209 -0.18 -0.76 -18.33
N GLU A 210 0.49 -1.37 -19.31
CA GLU A 210 -0.08 -2.55 -19.95
C GLU A 210 -0.24 -3.64 -18.90
N GLY A 211 -1.48 -4.15 -18.79
CA GLY A 211 -1.86 -5.12 -17.79
C GLY A 211 -2.95 -6.01 -18.34
N LYS A 212 -2.89 -7.28 -17.96
CA LYS A 212 -3.91 -8.27 -18.28
C LYS A 212 -5.01 -8.20 -17.24
N GLN A 213 -6.23 -7.92 -17.69
CA GLN A 213 -7.41 -8.04 -16.85
C GLN A 213 -7.80 -9.51 -16.70
N ILE A 214 -8.08 -9.91 -15.47
CA ILE A 214 -8.49 -11.25 -15.06
C ILE A 214 -9.85 -11.09 -14.37
N VAL A 215 -10.90 -11.62 -14.97
CA VAL A 215 -12.22 -11.69 -14.33
C VAL A 215 -12.23 -12.92 -13.42
N ILE A 216 -12.60 -12.73 -12.15
CA ILE A 216 -12.58 -13.80 -11.14
C ILE A 216 -14.02 -14.21 -10.80
N ASN A 217 -14.82 -13.31 -10.22
CA ASN A 217 -16.19 -13.53 -9.77
C ASN A 217 -16.37 -14.82 -8.94
N GLU A 218 -15.48 -15.03 -7.99
CA GLU A 218 -15.53 -16.17 -7.06
C GLU A 218 -15.84 -15.67 -5.65
N GLN A 219 -16.74 -16.34 -4.95
CA GLN A 219 -17.21 -15.93 -3.63
C GLN A 219 -17.07 -17.05 -2.61
N VAL A 220 -16.64 -16.68 -1.41
CA VAL A 220 -16.62 -17.55 -0.22
C VAL A 220 -17.47 -16.93 0.88
N ASN A 221 -18.25 -17.79 1.55
CA ASN A 221 -19.23 -17.37 2.54
C ASN A 221 -19.09 -18.21 3.80
N LYS A 222 -19.00 -17.56 4.97
CA LYS A 222 -18.90 -18.25 6.26
C LYS A 222 -19.38 -17.36 7.38
N GLU A 223 -20.22 -17.91 8.25
CA GLU A 223 -20.73 -17.22 9.44
C GLU A 223 -21.40 -15.85 9.16
N GLY A 224 -22.05 -15.71 7.99
CA GLY A 224 -22.73 -14.47 7.57
C GLY A 224 -21.79 -13.37 7.08
N VAL A 225 -20.51 -13.68 6.88
CA VAL A 225 -19.55 -12.83 6.16
C VAL A 225 -19.32 -13.44 4.79
N SER A 226 -19.39 -12.61 3.76
CA SER A 226 -19.19 -12.97 2.36
C SER A 226 -17.98 -12.21 1.83
N ILE A 227 -17.06 -12.89 1.16
CA ILE A 227 -15.93 -12.27 0.45
C ILE A 227 -15.99 -12.69 -1.02
N GLU A 228 -16.11 -11.72 -1.92
CA GLU A 228 -16.12 -11.94 -3.37
C GLU A 228 -14.86 -11.34 -4.00
N LEU A 229 -14.04 -12.17 -4.64
CA LEU A 229 -12.98 -11.71 -5.53
C LEU A 229 -13.61 -11.38 -6.88
N ILE A 230 -13.64 -10.11 -7.26
CA ILE A 230 -14.36 -9.63 -8.46
C ILE A 230 -13.47 -9.77 -9.69
N ASP A 231 -12.37 -9.02 -9.70
CA ASP A 231 -11.41 -9.01 -10.79
C ASP A 231 -10.00 -8.67 -10.28
N ALA A 232 -9.02 -8.88 -11.16
CA ALA A 232 -7.67 -8.46 -10.95
C ALA A 232 -7.04 -7.90 -12.23
N ILE A 233 -6.05 -7.03 -12.06
CA ILE A 233 -5.19 -6.53 -13.12
C ILE A 233 -3.79 -7.01 -12.82
N LYS A 234 -3.27 -7.87 -13.69
CA LYS A 234 -1.90 -8.38 -13.65
C LYS A 234 -1.02 -7.52 -14.55
N THR A 235 0.03 -6.91 -13.99
CA THR A 235 1.14 -6.35 -14.75
C THR A 235 2.33 -7.30 -14.68
N ASP A 236 3.48 -6.92 -15.25
CA ASP A 236 4.71 -7.73 -15.17
C ASP A 236 5.18 -7.96 -13.72
N VAL A 237 4.70 -7.16 -12.77
CA VAL A 237 5.22 -7.15 -11.39
C VAL A 237 4.17 -7.03 -10.30
N ASN A 238 2.95 -6.59 -10.63
CA ASN A 238 1.87 -6.44 -9.66
C ASN A 238 0.66 -7.27 -10.05
N LEU A 239 -0.11 -7.64 -9.04
CA LEU A 239 -1.48 -8.12 -9.19
C LEU A 239 -2.38 -7.28 -8.29
N THR A 240 -3.08 -6.32 -8.89
CA THR A 240 -4.05 -5.48 -8.18
C THR A 240 -5.42 -6.13 -8.27
N ILE A 241 -6.08 -6.34 -7.14
CA ILE A 241 -7.32 -7.11 -7.00
C ILE A 241 -8.40 -6.20 -6.44
N ASN A 242 -9.59 -6.30 -7.01
CA ASN A 242 -10.80 -5.73 -6.43
C ASN A 242 -11.60 -6.86 -5.79
N TYR A 243 -11.94 -6.69 -4.52
CA TYR A 243 -12.77 -7.65 -3.80
C TYR A 243 -13.80 -6.93 -2.95
N LEU A 244 -14.90 -7.61 -2.69
CA LEU A 244 -16.02 -7.13 -1.88
C LEU A 244 -16.05 -7.91 -0.57
N GLN A 245 -16.31 -7.21 0.52
CA GLN A 245 -16.89 -7.82 1.71
C GLN A 245 -18.37 -7.44 1.81
N ASP A 246 -19.22 -8.41 2.08
CA ASP A 246 -20.67 -8.26 2.22
C ASP A 246 -21.10 -8.96 3.51
N ILE A 247 -21.75 -8.21 4.39
CA ILE A 247 -21.96 -8.58 5.79
C ILE A 247 -23.45 -8.70 6.06
N ASP A 248 -23.89 -9.91 6.46
CA ASP A 248 -25.25 -10.12 6.95
C ASP A 248 -25.56 -9.12 8.07
N PRO A 249 -26.67 -8.35 7.99
CA PRO A 249 -27.02 -7.37 9.01
C PRO A 249 -27.01 -7.92 10.45
N ALA A 250 -27.35 -9.19 10.65
CA ALA A 250 -27.29 -9.83 11.97
C ALA A 250 -25.86 -10.02 12.50
N VAL A 251 -24.88 -10.17 11.60
CA VAL A 251 -23.45 -10.17 11.95
C VAL A 251 -23.04 -8.77 12.36
N HIS A 252 -23.43 -7.74 11.63
CA HIS A 252 -23.11 -6.35 11.97
C HIS A 252 -23.78 -5.88 13.27
N GLU A 253 -25.00 -6.34 13.57
CA GLU A 253 -25.65 -6.11 14.87
C GLU A 253 -24.85 -6.69 16.04
N ARG A 254 -24.17 -7.83 15.80
CA ARG A 254 -23.37 -8.52 16.80
C ARG A 254 -21.93 -8.02 16.87
N TRP A 255 -21.36 -7.65 15.74
CA TRP A 255 -19.96 -7.28 15.56
C TRP A 255 -19.90 -5.92 14.88
N ARG A 256 -19.49 -4.91 15.63
CA ARG A 256 -19.45 -3.52 15.17
C ARG A 256 -18.49 -3.30 13.99
N TYR A 257 -17.40 -4.05 13.92
CA TYR A 257 -16.36 -3.89 12.91
C TYR A 257 -16.08 -5.23 12.22
N VAL A 258 -16.00 -5.21 10.89
CA VAL A 258 -15.60 -6.35 10.08
C VAL A 258 -14.55 -5.93 9.07
N GLU A 259 -13.39 -6.58 9.12
CA GLU A 259 -12.28 -6.33 8.20
C GLU A 259 -11.91 -7.63 7.49
N ALA A 260 -12.24 -7.71 6.20
CA ALA A 260 -11.84 -8.78 5.31
C ALA A 260 -10.47 -8.50 4.68
N GLU A 261 -9.59 -9.47 4.80
CA GLU A 261 -8.21 -9.41 4.36
C GLU A 261 -7.86 -10.63 3.49
N LEU A 262 -6.79 -10.50 2.72
CA LEU A 262 -6.28 -11.55 1.85
C LEU A 262 -4.84 -11.87 2.22
N SER A 263 -4.48 -13.13 2.09
CA SER A 263 -3.08 -13.57 1.95
C SER A 263 -2.99 -14.45 0.70
N ALA A 264 -1.82 -14.55 0.07
CA ALA A 264 -1.71 -15.30 -1.18
C ALA A 264 -0.44 -16.13 -1.29
N ILE A 265 -0.52 -17.22 -2.05
CA ILE A 265 0.62 -18.07 -2.41
C ILE A 265 0.52 -18.40 -3.90
N ASP A 266 1.59 -18.18 -4.65
CA ASP A 266 1.64 -18.62 -6.06
C ASP A 266 1.93 -20.12 -6.21
N ASN A 267 1.86 -20.62 -7.45
CA ASN A 267 2.20 -22.01 -7.78
C ASN A 267 3.69 -22.38 -7.60
N LEU A 268 4.56 -21.39 -7.39
CA LEU A 268 5.98 -21.58 -7.12
C LEU A 268 6.26 -21.67 -5.60
N GLY A 269 5.25 -21.38 -4.78
CA GLY A 269 5.32 -21.39 -3.32
C GLY A 269 5.76 -20.05 -2.71
N ASN A 270 5.84 -18.98 -3.50
CA ASN A 270 6.09 -17.64 -3.00
C ASN A 270 4.85 -17.15 -2.25
N LYS A 271 5.07 -16.58 -1.05
CA LYS A 271 4.00 -16.02 -0.22
C LYS A 271 3.96 -14.51 -0.39
N TYR A 272 2.74 -13.98 -0.41
CA TYR A 272 2.50 -12.56 -0.59
C TYR A 272 1.60 -12.02 0.51
N GLU A 273 2.00 -10.88 1.03
CA GLU A 273 1.07 -9.97 1.69
C GLU A 273 0.17 -9.33 0.63
N VAL A 274 -1.07 -9.04 1.00
CA VAL A 274 -2.07 -8.43 0.10
C VAL A 274 -2.60 -7.17 0.77
N PRO A 275 -1.76 -6.13 0.93
CA PRO A 275 -2.17 -4.89 1.59
C PRO A 275 -3.30 -4.22 0.80
N TYR A 276 -4.33 -3.77 1.51
CA TYR A 276 -5.38 -2.96 0.90
C TYR A 276 -4.88 -1.53 0.64
N ASN A 277 -5.19 -1.01 -0.54
CA ASN A 277 -4.93 0.37 -0.95
C ASN A 277 -6.07 1.33 -0.57
N GLY A 278 -7.15 0.79 0.00
CA GLY A 278 -8.31 1.53 0.45
C GLY A 278 -9.62 0.80 0.18
N GLY A 279 -10.64 1.14 0.98
CA GLY A 279 -12.01 0.68 0.83
C GLY A 279 -12.95 1.82 0.46
N SER A 280 -14.06 1.48 -0.18
CA SER A 280 -15.18 2.38 -0.42
C SER A 280 -16.48 1.65 -0.11
N ASP A 281 -17.46 2.37 0.45
CA ASP A 281 -18.81 1.82 0.68
C ASP A 281 -19.34 1.17 -0.60
N THR A 282 -19.88 -0.03 -0.45
CA THR A 282 -20.50 -0.74 -1.55
C THR A 282 -21.86 -0.14 -1.84
N LYS A 283 -22.07 0.36 -3.07
CA LYS A 283 -23.35 0.94 -3.46
C LYS A 283 -24.46 -0.10 -3.36
N GLY A 284 -25.41 0.14 -2.45
CA GLY A 284 -26.55 -0.75 -2.22
C GLY A 284 -26.27 -1.87 -1.21
N GLY A 285 -25.20 -1.77 -0.43
CA GLY A 285 -24.97 -2.64 0.72
C GLY A 285 -26.05 -2.49 1.79
N ASP A 286 -26.35 -3.59 2.46
CA ASP A 286 -27.31 -3.68 3.56
C ASP A 286 -26.66 -3.33 4.91
N SER A 287 -25.32 -3.23 4.96
CA SER A 287 -24.52 -2.89 6.13
C SER A 287 -23.52 -1.76 5.84
N SER A 288 -23.16 -0.96 6.86
CA SER A 288 -22.05 -0.01 6.74
C SER A 288 -20.69 -0.69 6.62
N GLU A 289 -20.63 -1.98 6.89
CA GLU A 289 -19.41 -2.79 6.74
C GLU A 289 -19.35 -3.45 5.36
N ASP A 290 -20.28 -3.17 4.44
CA ASP A 290 -20.20 -3.65 3.06
C ASP A 290 -19.20 -2.78 2.29
N ILE A 291 -17.98 -3.27 2.13
CA ILE A 291 -16.86 -2.49 1.60
C ILE A 291 -16.29 -3.17 0.36
N THR A 292 -16.13 -2.38 -0.69
CA THR A 292 -15.36 -2.80 -1.86
C THR A 292 -13.90 -2.37 -1.68
N TRP A 293 -13.02 -3.33 -1.51
CA TRP A 293 -11.60 -3.18 -1.24
C TRP A 293 -10.76 -3.27 -2.50
N ASN A 294 -9.76 -2.41 -2.63
CA ASN A 294 -8.68 -2.57 -3.60
C ASN A 294 -7.46 -3.03 -2.83
N ALA A 295 -6.76 -4.06 -3.30
CA ALA A 295 -5.52 -4.52 -2.71
C ALA A 295 -4.51 -4.90 -3.78
N THR A 296 -3.23 -4.75 -3.51
CA THR A 296 -2.20 -5.07 -4.50
C THR A 296 -1.17 -6.02 -3.93
N ILE A 297 -0.98 -7.14 -4.63
CA ILE A 297 0.21 -7.97 -4.47
C ILE A 297 1.34 -7.35 -5.26
N HIS A 298 2.46 -7.21 -4.59
CA HIS A 298 3.62 -6.53 -5.09
C HIS A 298 4.77 -7.52 -5.31
N GLY A 299 5.48 -7.36 -6.42
CA GLY A 299 6.56 -8.28 -6.80
C GLY A 299 6.08 -9.70 -7.10
N LEU A 300 4.92 -9.83 -7.76
CA LEU A 300 4.44 -11.11 -8.27
C LEU A 300 5.53 -11.73 -9.15
N ASP A 301 5.84 -13.00 -8.95
CA ASP A 301 6.86 -13.68 -9.75
C ASP A 301 6.39 -13.75 -11.21
N SER A 302 7.23 -13.28 -12.14
CA SER A 302 6.93 -13.30 -13.58
C SER A 302 6.70 -14.70 -14.14
N GLU A 303 7.22 -15.73 -13.48
CA GLU A 303 7.04 -17.14 -13.83
C GLU A 303 5.78 -17.77 -13.19
N ALA A 304 5.06 -17.05 -12.32
CA ALA A 304 3.83 -17.54 -11.71
C ALA A 304 2.71 -17.67 -12.75
N THR A 305 2.12 -18.86 -12.80
CA THR A 305 1.01 -19.22 -13.70
C THR A 305 -0.34 -19.23 -13.00
N SER A 306 -0.35 -19.39 -11.67
CA SER A 306 -1.55 -19.29 -10.85
C SER A 306 -1.24 -18.75 -9.47
N ILE A 307 -2.25 -18.17 -8.83
CA ILE A 307 -2.14 -17.70 -7.44
C ILE A 307 -3.37 -18.12 -6.65
N THR A 308 -3.12 -18.59 -5.43
CA THR A 308 -4.14 -19.01 -4.48
C THR A 308 -4.27 -17.97 -3.38
N PHE A 309 -5.44 -17.34 -3.29
CA PHE A 309 -5.85 -16.48 -2.19
C PHE A 309 -6.41 -17.29 -1.04
N TYR A 310 -6.06 -16.86 0.16
CA TYR A 310 -6.57 -17.35 1.43
C TYR A 310 -7.27 -16.19 2.13
N PRO A 311 -8.57 -15.98 1.86
CA PRO A 311 -9.33 -14.93 2.51
C PRO A 311 -9.55 -15.23 4.00
N PHE A 312 -9.51 -14.19 4.81
CA PHE A 312 -9.89 -14.23 6.22
C PHE A 312 -10.57 -12.92 6.63
N ALA A 313 -11.39 -12.97 7.67
CA ALA A 313 -12.04 -11.78 8.22
C ALA A 313 -11.81 -11.69 9.73
N HIS A 314 -11.57 -10.48 10.20
CA HIS A 314 -11.58 -10.14 11.61
C HIS A 314 -12.90 -9.45 11.95
N VAL A 315 -13.66 -10.04 12.87
CA VAL A 315 -14.90 -9.44 13.41
C VAL A 315 -14.63 -8.99 14.83
N SER A 316 -15.09 -7.78 15.20
CA SER A 316 -14.87 -7.26 16.56
C SER A 316 -15.90 -6.25 17.04
N ASN A 317 -16.09 -6.20 18.35
CA ASN A 317 -16.75 -5.07 19.06
C ASN A 317 -15.74 -4.21 19.80
N SER A 318 -14.63 -4.82 20.20
CA SER A 318 -13.53 -4.20 20.95
C SER A 318 -12.26 -5.04 20.80
N GLN A 319 -11.12 -4.50 21.24
CA GLN A 319 -9.85 -5.24 21.17
C GLN A 319 -9.87 -6.59 21.91
N SER A 320 -10.70 -6.77 22.95
CA SER A 320 -10.78 -8.04 23.69
C SER A 320 -11.97 -8.90 23.31
N ASP A 321 -12.87 -8.41 22.46
CA ASP A 321 -14.02 -9.14 21.92
C ASP A 321 -13.91 -9.14 20.40
N ASN A 322 -13.09 -10.05 19.91
CA ASN A 322 -12.82 -10.25 18.50
C ASN A 322 -12.70 -11.74 18.16
N LYS A 323 -12.86 -12.06 16.88
CA LYS A 323 -12.64 -13.40 16.33
C LYS A 323 -12.14 -13.29 14.89
N ARG A 324 -11.31 -14.27 14.50
CA ARG A 324 -10.94 -14.51 13.10
C ARG A 324 -11.81 -15.60 12.46
N ILE A 325 -12.19 -15.39 11.21
CA ILE A 325 -12.94 -16.33 10.37
C ILE A 325 -12.09 -16.62 9.14
N ASP A 326 -11.61 -17.86 9.00
CA ASP A 326 -10.88 -18.31 7.80
C ASP A 326 -11.83 -18.96 6.80
N PHE A 327 -11.67 -18.62 5.52
CA PHE A 327 -12.50 -19.09 4.42
C PHE A 327 -11.81 -20.18 3.59
N GLU A 328 -12.53 -20.76 2.64
CA GLU A 328 -11.94 -21.62 1.63
C GLU A 328 -11.01 -20.80 0.71
N ALA A 329 -9.95 -21.44 0.22
CA ALA A 329 -9.00 -20.78 -0.65
C ALA A 329 -9.54 -20.67 -2.08
N ILE A 330 -9.25 -19.56 -2.75
CA ILE A 330 -9.66 -19.30 -4.14
C ILE A 330 -8.40 -19.27 -5.00
N THR A 331 -8.33 -20.11 -6.03
CA THR A 331 -7.19 -20.12 -6.97
C THR A 331 -7.59 -19.51 -8.30
N ILE A 332 -6.78 -18.59 -8.80
CA ILE A 332 -6.97 -17.96 -10.11
C ILE A 332 -5.76 -18.24 -11.00
N GLU A 333 -6.02 -18.39 -12.31
CA GLU A 333 -4.98 -18.50 -13.32
C GLU A 333 -4.49 -17.10 -13.73
N LEU A 334 -3.18 -16.95 -13.88
CA LEU A 334 -2.49 -15.72 -14.26
C LEU A 334 -2.14 -15.65 -15.76
N ASN A 335 -2.51 -16.70 -16.50
CA ASN A 335 -2.13 -16.97 -17.88
C ASN A 335 -2.98 -16.22 -18.88
#